data_AF-A0AAN4CD26-F1
#
_entry.id   AF-A0AAN4CD26-F1
#
_cell.length_a   1.000
_cell.length_b   1.000
_cell.length_c   1.000
_cell.angle_alpha   90.00
_cell.angle_beta   90.00
_cell.angle_gamma   90.00
#
_symmetry.space_group_name_H-M   'P 1'
#
loop_
_entity.id
_entity.type
_entity.pdbx_description
1 polymer ?
#
loop_
_entity_poly.entity_id
_entity_poly.type
_entity_poly.pdbx_seq_one_letter_code
_entity_poly.pdbx_strand_id
1 'polypeptide(L)' 'MARNEQNLAERGGYYLTECQLVERNRDAGFWSGRENILQCGVTREHVSADAYEKAIRTWQQKQTETE' A
#
# COMPACT_ATOMS: atom_id res chain seq x y z
N MET A 1 -10.38 -14.75 11.33
CA MET A 1 -9.32 -14.32 10.40
C MET A 1 -9.28 -12.79 10.19
N ALA A 2 -9.88 -11.98 11.08
CA ALA A 2 -10.08 -10.54 10.89
C ALA A 2 -8.88 -9.63 11.23
N ARG A 3 -7.83 -10.17 11.87
CA ARG A 3 -6.70 -9.36 12.37
C ARG A 3 -5.75 -8.90 11.26
N ASN A 4 -5.65 -9.67 10.18
CA ASN A 4 -4.84 -9.31 9.01
C ASN A 4 -5.48 -8.19 8.18
N GLU A 5 -6.80 -8.15 8.08
CA GLU A 5 -7.52 -7.15 7.28
C GLU A 5 -7.52 -5.78 7.95
N GLN A 6 -7.66 -5.74 9.27
CA GLN A 6 -7.49 -4.50 10.04
C GLN A 6 -6.07 -3.94 9.88
N ASN A 7 -5.05 -4.80 10.01
CA ASN A 7 -3.67 -4.39 9.83
C ASN A 7 -3.36 -3.90 8.39
N LEU A 8 -4.02 -4.49 7.39
CA LEU A 8 -3.95 -4.03 5.99
C LEU A 8 -4.62 -2.67 5.80
N ALA A 9 -5.78 -2.42 6.42
CA ALA A 9 -6.46 -1.14 6.36
C ALA A 9 -5.63 -0.03 7.04
N GLU A 10 -5.07 -0.31 8.23
CA GLU A 10 -4.19 0.63 8.94
C GLU A 10 -2.95 0.98 8.12
N ARG A 11 -2.32 -0.04 7.49
CA ARG A 11 -1.22 0.16 6.56
C ARG A 11 -1.63 0.97 5.33
N GLY A 12 -2.81 0.69 4.78
CA GLY A 12 -3.32 1.42 3.61
C GLY A 12 -3.54 2.91 3.90
N GLY A 13 -4.09 3.22 5.09
CA GLY A 13 -4.20 4.57 5.59
C GLY A 13 -2.84 5.22 5.77
N TYR A 14 -1.93 4.57 6.51
CA TYR A 14 -0.56 5.04 6.72
C TYR A 14 0.16 5.34 5.40
N TYR A 15 0.03 4.48 4.40
CA TYR A 15 0.68 4.71 3.11
C TYR A 15 0.08 5.88 2.30
N LEU A 16 -1.18 6.25 2.53
CA LEU A 16 -1.83 7.39 1.86
C LEU A 16 -1.68 8.71 2.62
N THR A 17 -1.60 8.65 3.96
CA THR A 17 -1.55 9.84 4.81
C THR A 17 -0.13 10.23 5.22
N GLU A 18 0.71 9.25 5.54
CA GLU A 18 2.06 9.47 6.07
C GLU A 18 3.15 9.27 5.01
N CYS A 19 2.87 8.48 3.98
CA CYS A 19 3.83 8.19 2.91
C CYS A 19 3.43 8.83 1.59
N GLN A 20 4.43 9.27 0.83
CA GLN A 20 4.25 9.75 -0.52
C GLN A 20 4.65 8.65 -1.50
N LEU A 21 3.74 8.28 -2.40
CA LEU A 21 4.03 7.30 -3.45
C LEU A 21 4.99 7.94 -4.47
N VAL A 22 6.27 7.61 -4.40
CA VAL A 22 7.30 8.20 -5.26
C VAL A 22 7.38 7.49 -6.60
N GLU A 23 7.34 6.16 -6.57
CA GLU A 23 7.42 5.35 -7.77
C GLU A 23 6.39 4.23 -7.70
N ARG A 24 5.38 4.30 -8.56
CA ARG A 24 4.35 3.26 -8.72
C ARG A 24 4.71 2.41 -9.92
N ASN A 25 4.69 1.08 -9.79
CA ASN A 25 5.11 0.15 -10.84
C ASN A 25 6.55 0.37 -11.29
N ARG A 26 7.52 0.18 -10.38
CA ARG A 26 8.85 -0.13 -10.86
C ARG A 26 8.77 -1.51 -11.52
N ASP A 27 8.72 -1.52 -12.85
CA ASP A 27 8.77 -2.73 -13.66
C ASP A 27 10.15 -3.36 -13.46
N ALA A 28 10.24 -4.31 -12.52
CA ALA A 28 11.45 -5.10 -12.30
C ALA A 28 11.72 -6.09 -13.46
N GLY A 29 10.81 -6.14 -14.44
CA GLY A 29 10.88 -6.96 -15.65
C GLY A 29 9.56 -7.67 -15.92
N PHE A 30 9.36 -8.16 -17.15
CA PHE A 30 8.14 -8.85 -17.62
C PHE A 30 7.74 -10.08 -16.77
N TRP A 31 8.65 -10.57 -15.92
CA TRP A 31 8.47 -11.73 -15.03
C TRP A 31 8.68 -11.40 -13.54
N SER A 32 9.10 -10.17 -13.22
CA SER A 32 9.37 -9.73 -11.85
C SER A 32 8.28 -8.75 -11.45
N GLY A 33 7.46 -9.16 -10.47
CA GLY A 33 6.27 -8.43 -10.05
C GLY A 33 6.53 -6.94 -9.81
N ARG A 34 5.48 -6.13 -10.02
CA ARG A 34 5.54 -4.68 -9.82
C ARG A 34 5.83 -4.38 -8.36
N GLU A 35 6.78 -3.50 -8.11
CA GLU A 35 7.06 -2.95 -6.80
C GLU A 35 6.72 -1.46 -6.76
N ASN A 36 6.22 -1.00 -5.63
CA ASN A 36 5.96 0.40 -5.35
C ASN A 36 6.98 0.90 -4.33
N ILE A 37 7.58 2.05 -4.62
CA ILE A 37 8.49 2.72 -3.69
C ILE A 37 7.71 3.85 -3.03
N LEU A 38 7.56 3.71 -1.71
CA LEU A 38 6.94 4.70 -0.85
C LEU A 38 8.05 5.51 -0.19
N GLN A 39 7.90 6.83 -0.14
CA GLN A 39 8.77 7.69 0.65
C GLN A 39 7.98 8.21 1.83
N CYS A 40 8.29 7.65 3.00
CA CYS A 40 7.71 8.06 4.27
C CYS A 40 8.76 8.93 4.96
N GLY A 41 8.66 10.25 4.76
CA GLY A 41 9.65 11.21 5.23
C GLY A 41 11.02 11.03 4.58
N VAL A 42 12.02 10.61 5.36
CA VAL A 42 13.42 10.43 4.90
C VAL A 42 13.75 9.00 4.47
N THR A 43 12.88 8.03 4.73
CA THR A 43 13.09 6.62 4.36
C THR A 43 12.30 6.25 3.11
N ARG A 44 12.94 5.47 2.23
CA ARG A 44 12.28 4.84 1.08
C ARG A 44 11.96 3.39 1.44
N GLU A 45 10.68 3.09 1.55
CA GLU A 45 10.18 1.75 1.74
C GLU A 45 9.83 1.12 0.39
N HIS A 46 10.32 -0.11 0.20
CA HIS A 46 10.02 -0.90 -0.99
C HIS A 46 8.90 -1.85 -0.62
N VAL A 47 7.75 -1.69 -1.24
CA VAL A 47 6.58 -2.53 -0.97
C VAL A 47 6.09 -3.12 -2.28
N SER A 48 5.73 -4.40 -2.28
CA SER A 48 5.19 -5.02 -3.49
C SER A 48 3.89 -4.32 -3.90
N ALA A 49 3.69 -4.09 -5.20
CA ALA A 49 2.52 -3.37 -5.68
C ALA A 49 1.22 -4.10 -5.32
N ASP A 50 1.23 -5.43 -5.29
CA ASP A 50 0.10 -6.25 -4.84
C ASP A 50 -0.24 -5.98 -3.36
N ALA A 51 0.77 -5.95 -2.49
CA ALA A 51 0.59 -5.68 -1.06
C ALA A 51 0.10 -4.25 -0.82
N TYR A 52 0.63 -3.28 -1.57
CA TYR A 52 0.17 -1.89 -1.55
C TYR A 52 -1.29 -1.79 -1.98
N GLU A 53 -1.61 -2.31 -3.17
CA GLU A 53 -2.95 -2.22 -3.74
C GLU A 53 -3.98 -2.90 -2.84
N LYS A 54 -3.64 -4.06 -2.27
CA LYS A 54 -4.48 -4.74 -1.30
C LYS A 54 -4.71 -3.90 -0.05
N ALA A 55 -3.67 -3.28 0.51
CA ALA A 55 -3.79 -2.41 1.68
C ALA A 55 -4.67 -1.19 1.42
N ILE A 56 -4.43 -0.47 0.30
CA ILE A 56 -5.26 0.67 -0.12
C ILE A 56 -6.71 0.24 -0.34
N ARG A 57 -6.92 -0.87 -1.05
CA ARG A 57 -8.27 -1.38 -1.36
C ARG A 57 -9.03 -1.78 -0.10
N THR A 58 -8.37 -2.41 0.88
CA THR A 58 -8.99 -2.74 2.17
C THR A 58 -9.29 -1.48 2.99
N TRP A 59 -8.38 -0.49 3.01
CA TRP A 59 -8.63 0.79 3.66
C TRP A 59 -9.82 1.53 3.04
N GLN A 60 -9.88 1.59 1.71
CA GLN A 60 -10.96 2.26 1.00
C GLN A 60 -12.30 1.59 1.26
N GLN A 61 -12.38 0.25 1.20
CA GLN A 61 -13.60 -0.50 1.57
C GLN A 61 -14.03 -0.22 3.02
N LYS A 62 -13.10 -0.17 3.97
CA LYS A 62 -13.39 0.18 5.36
C LYS A 62 -13.96 1.60 5.50
N GLN A 63 -13.42 2.57 4.76
CA GLN A 63 -13.96 3.93 4.75
C GLN A 63 -15.37 3.97 4.14
N THR A 64 -15.61 3.26 3.02
CA THR A 64 -16.93 3.26 2.35
C THR A 64 -18.01 2.53 3.15
N GLU A 65 -17.64 1.57 4.00
CA GLU A 65 -18.55 0.85 4.90
C GLU A 65 -18.89 1.66 6.17
N THR A 66 -18.19 2.77 6.41
CA THR A 66 -18.37 3.64 7.59
C THR A 66 -19.17 4.92 7.26
N GLU A 67 -19.58 5.14 6.00
CA GLU A 67 -20.47 6.24 5.56
C GLU A 67 -21.95 5.83 5.44
#